data_AF-A0A2G2VQQ7-F1
#
_entry.id   AF-A0A2G2VQQ7-F1
#
_cell.length_a   1.000
_cell.length_b   1.000
_cell.length_c   1.000
_cell.angle_alpha   90.00
_cell.angle_beta   90.00
_cell.angle_gamma   90.00
#
_symmetry.space_group_name_H-M   'P 1'
#
loop_
_entity.id
_entity.type
_entity.pdbx_description
1 polymer ?
#
loop_
_entity_poly.entity_id
_entity_poly.type
_entity_poly.pdbx_seq_one_letter_code
_entity_poly.pdbx_strand_id
1 'polypeptide(L)'
;MEALRASYADDNSSDSDSDSNPTPPQPSASTSITPLPPPPISLLHPPNSLVPLDSLPTSQVNRVRSFPHVEGNYALHVYIPVHIPSATRKELASFLKKVTTLVPTLHAVDVDVPLSSLLKDEALLEKVVLGREFHISLGRTVPLRVHQINSIVSMLRQKLQFQRRYLIDFNKWEIFVNDDSTRTFMSLEVVAGGLAQIRKQIQAVNEVYKLHNLPEFYKDPRPHISLAWTLGDIRDTLKRMVEEEEMKKYKAGSSSHQRCIFTSKFNGILCKIGNKMHEIWRFQEE
;
A
#
# COMPACT_ATOMS: atom_id res chain seq x y z
N MET A 1 21.16 31.20 -3.90
CA MET A 1 22.43 31.78 -4.36
C MET A 1 23.25 30.62 -4.90
N GLU A 2 23.06 30.31 -6.19
CA GLU A 2 24.00 30.70 -7.28
C GLU A 2 25.37 30.06 -7.07
N ALA A 3 25.64 28.93 -7.73
CA ALA A 3 26.21 28.85 -9.08
C ALA A 3 27.67 29.33 -9.11
N LEU A 4 28.59 28.47 -9.57
CA LEU A 4 29.56 28.77 -10.63
C LEU A 4 30.43 27.54 -10.94
N ARG A 5 30.51 27.24 -12.25
CA ARG A 5 31.45 26.32 -12.88
C ARG A 5 32.82 26.99 -12.99
N ALA A 6 33.89 26.21 -12.93
CA ALA A 6 35.20 26.59 -13.45
C ALA A 6 35.58 25.63 -14.59
N SER A 7 36.02 26.24 -15.68
CA SER A 7 36.57 25.64 -16.90
C SER A 7 37.95 26.21 -17.08
N TYR A 8 38.93 25.37 -17.33
CA TYR A 8 40.22 25.75 -17.90
C TYR A 8 40.57 24.71 -18.96
N ALA A 9 40.57 25.18 -20.20
CA ALA A 9 41.36 24.62 -21.28
C ALA A 9 42.72 25.32 -21.25
N ASP A 10 43.77 24.62 -21.69
CA ASP A 10 44.85 25.24 -22.48
C ASP A 10 45.64 24.16 -23.24
N ASP A 11 46.01 24.55 -24.45
CA ASP A 11 46.56 23.83 -25.59
C ASP A 11 48.05 23.44 -25.45
N ASN A 12 48.52 22.43 -26.21
CA ASN A 12 49.64 22.61 -27.15
C ASN A 12 49.89 21.43 -28.12
N SER A 13 50.11 21.79 -29.39
CA SER A 13 50.60 21.12 -30.64
C SER A 13 51.86 20.24 -30.56
N SER A 14 52.40 19.47 -31.54
CA SER A 14 52.08 18.86 -32.87
C SER A 14 53.33 18.04 -33.32
N ASP A 15 53.17 17.14 -34.31
CA ASP A 15 54.13 16.60 -35.32
C ASP A 15 54.74 15.16 -35.23
N SER A 16 54.29 14.33 -36.20
CA SER A 16 54.86 13.27 -37.09
C SER A 16 56.36 12.86 -37.07
N ASP A 17 56.85 11.66 -37.45
CA ASP A 17 56.47 10.64 -38.46
C ASP A 17 57.01 9.19 -38.18
N SER A 18 56.26 8.18 -38.68
CA SER A 18 56.55 6.86 -39.32
C SER A 18 57.74 5.92 -38.96
N ASP A 19 57.48 4.61 -38.69
CA ASP A 19 57.60 3.51 -39.68
C ASP A 19 57.16 2.07 -39.22
N SER A 20 56.43 1.38 -40.12
CA SER A 20 56.31 -0.08 -40.47
C SER A 20 55.79 -1.25 -39.54
N ASN A 21 54.50 -1.65 -39.75
CA ASN A 21 53.81 -2.98 -39.98
C ASN A 21 54.21 -4.34 -39.29
N PRO A 22 53.35 -5.42 -39.20
CA PRO A 22 52.03 -5.70 -39.86
C PRO A 22 50.86 -6.35 -39.02
N THR A 23 49.66 -6.37 -39.64
CA THR A 23 48.28 -6.89 -39.34
C THR A 23 48.17 -8.45 -39.15
N PRO A 24 47.01 -9.13 -38.84
CA PRO A 24 45.54 -8.80 -38.89
C PRO A 24 44.67 -9.45 -37.74
N PRO A 25 43.32 -9.66 -37.80
CA PRO A 25 42.23 -9.17 -38.66
C PRO A 25 41.00 -8.55 -37.92
N GLN A 26 40.14 -7.90 -38.69
CA GLN A 26 38.79 -7.42 -38.33
C GLN A 26 37.76 -8.58 -38.32
N PRO A 27 36.69 -8.49 -37.51
CA PRO A 27 35.36 -8.71 -38.08
C PRO A 27 34.33 -7.65 -37.66
N SER A 28 33.65 -7.17 -38.68
CA SER A 28 32.30 -6.60 -38.71
C SER A 28 31.26 -7.38 -37.88
N ALA A 29 30.42 -6.68 -37.11
CA ALA A 29 28.95 -6.80 -37.14
C ALA A 29 28.32 -6.08 -35.92
N SER A 30 27.39 -5.18 -36.22
CA SER A 30 26.40 -4.63 -35.30
C SER A 30 25.66 -5.73 -34.53
N THR A 31 25.75 -5.75 -33.21
CA THR A 31 24.87 -6.54 -32.34
C THR A 31 24.07 -5.59 -31.46
N SER A 32 22.87 -5.27 -31.93
CA SER A 32 21.79 -4.74 -31.10
C SER A 32 21.49 -5.75 -29.98
N ILE A 33 21.80 -5.39 -28.74
CA ILE A 33 21.40 -6.16 -27.57
C ILE A 33 19.90 -5.97 -27.41
N THR A 34 19.11 -6.90 -27.96
CA THR A 34 17.68 -7.01 -27.63
C THR A 34 17.58 -7.53 -26.19
N PRO A 35 16.89 -6.82 -25.29
CA PRO A 35 16.69 -7.31 -23.93
C PRO A 35 15.83 -8.58 -23.98
N LEU A 36 16.25 -9.59 -23.21
CA LEU A 36 15.57 -10.87 -23.09
C LEU A 36 14.12 -10.68 -22.59
N PRO A 37 13.17 -11.51 -23.06
CA PRO A 37 11.79 -11.45 -22.60
C PRO A 37 11.72 -11.76 -21.09
N PRO A 38 10.82 -11.08 -20.35
CA PRO A 38 10.65 -11.33 -18.93
C PRO A 38 10.21 -12.78 -18.69
N PRO A 39 10.68 -13.41 -17.60
CA PRO A 39 10.37 -14.81 -17.30
C PRO A 39 8.86 -14.99 -17.09
N PRO A 40 8.30 -16.15 -17.47
CA PRO A 40 6.88 -16.42 -17.35
C PRO A 40 6.42 -16.35 -15.89
N ILE A 41 5.36 -15.58 -15.68
CA ILE A 41 4.76 -15.25 -14.36
C ILE A 41 4.34 -16.50 -13.57
N SER A 42 4.19 -17.64 -14.25
CA SER A 42 3.90 -18.96 -13.67
C SER A 42 4.96 -19.44 -12.66
N LEU A 43 6.17 -18.87 -12.66
CA LEU A 43 7.24 -19.22 -11.71
C LEU A 43 7.17 -18.45 -10.36
N LEU A 44 6.25 -17.49 -10.20
CA LEU A 44 6.19 -16.61 -9.04
C LEU A 44 5.12 -16.97 -7.98
N HIS A 45 4.35 -18.03 -8.19
CA HIS A 45 3.29 -18.42 -7.27
C HIS A 45 3.61 -19.71 -6.51
N PRO A 46 3.64 -19.71 -5.15
CA PRO A 46 3.66 -20.94 -4.37
C PRO A 46 2.32 -21.69 -4.54
N PRO A 47 2.32 -23.02 -4.61
CA PRO A 47 1.10 -23.81 -4.81
C PRO A 47 0.37 -23.89 -3.47
N ASN A 48 -0.55 -22.95 -3.19
CA ASN A 48 -1.67 -23.10 -2.23
C ASN A 48 -2.51 -21.81 -2.10
N SER A 49 -2.85 -21.12 -3.20
CA SER A 49 -3.98 -20.18 -3.17
C SER A 49 -5.26 -20.90 -3.58
N LEU A 50 -6.16 -21.10 -2.63
CA LEU A 50 -7.50 -21.58 -2.90
C LEU A 50 -8.26 -20.51 -3.73
N VAL A 51 -8.84 -20.99 -4.84
CA VAL A 51 -9.75 -20.34 -5.82
C VAL A 51 -9.06 -19.62 -7.00
N PRO A 52 -9.37 -19.96 -8.27
CA PRO A 52 -8.76 -19.34 -9.45
C PRO A 52 -9.22 -17.88 -9.60
N LEU A 53 -8.32 -16.94 -9.36
CA LEU A 53 -8.46 -15.52 -9.69
C LEU A 53 -8.04 -15.24 -11.14
N ASP A 54 -8.03 -16.26 -12.00
CA ASP A 54 -7.47 -16.19 -13.36
C ASP A 54 -8.40 -15.50 -14.38
N SER A 55 -9.66 -15.21 -14.02
CA SER A 55 -10.66 -14.62 -14.92
C SER A 55 -10.88 -13.12 -14.73
N LEU A 56 -10.29 -12.50 -13.71
CA LEU A 56 -10.36 -11.05 -13.52
C LEU A 56 -9.11 -10.42 -14.12
N PRO A 57 -9.25 -9.39 -14.98
CA PRO A 57 -8.09 -8.65 -15.48
C PRO A 57 -7.43 -7.97 -14.28
N THR A 58 -6.43 -8.66 -13.71
CA THR A 58 -5.56 -8.11 -12.70
C THR A 58 -4.62 -7.19 -13.44
N SER A 59 -5.09 -6.00 -13.76
CA SER A 59 -4.19 -4.97 -14.23
C SER A 59 -3.30 -4.65 -13.04
N GLN A 60 -2.05 -5.10 -13.07
CA GLN A 60 -0.99 -4.46 -12.29
C GLN A 60 -0.86 -3.03 -12.83
N VAL A 61 -1.85 -2.17 -12.57
CA VAL A 61 -1.89 -0.79 -13.02
C VAL A 61 -0.76 -0.09 -12.28
N ASN A 62 0.41 -0.08 -12.92
CA ASN A 62 1.61 0.65 -12.57
C ASN A 62 1.78 0.77 -11.06
N ARG A 63 1.90 -0.36 -10.34
CA ARG A 63 2.29 -0.33 -8.92
C ARG A 63 3.75 0.10 -8.85
N VAL A 64 3.95 1.42 -8.95
CA VAL A 64 5.24 2.06 -8.78
C VAL A 64 5.57 1.98 -7.30
N ARG A 65 6.72 1.38 -6.97
CA ARG A 65 7.24 1.43 -5.60
C ARG A 65 7.62 2.87 -5.29
N SER A 66 7.32 3.33 -4.07
CA SER A 66 7.76 4.65 -3.60
C SER A 66 9.29 4.78 -3.53
N PHE A 67 10.02 3.67 -3.64
CA PHE A 67 11.48 3.65 -3.74
C PHE A 67 11.96 2.52 -4.69
N PRO A 68 13.11 2.71 -5.37
CA PRO A 68 13.69 1.67 -6.23
C PRO A 68 14.03 0.39 -5.46
N HIS A 69 13.89 -0.77 -6.10
CA HIS A 69 14.45 -2.00 -5.52
C HIS A 69 15.98 -1.93 -5.62
N VAL A 70 16.64 -2.01 -4.46
CA VAL A 70 18.08 -2.23 -4.36
C VAL A 70 18.25 -3.56 -3.65
N GLU A 71 19.16 -4.39 -4.13
CA GLU A 71 19.45 -5.67 -3.49
C GLU A 71 19.83 -5.45 -2.02
N GLY A 72 19.18 -6.20 -1.12
CA GLY A 72 19.33 -6.02 0.32
C GLY A 72 18.42 -4.95 0.97
N ASN A 73 17.61 -4.21 0.20
CA ASN A 73 16.56 -3.31 0.71
C ASN A 73 15.17 -3.94 0.57
N TYR A 74 14.48 -4.11 1.69
CA TYR A 74 13.13 -4.66 1.76
C TYR A 74 12.14 -3.60 2.25
N ALA A 75 10.93 -3.61 1.70
CA ALA A 75 9.84 -2.77 2.21
C ALA A 75 9.36 -3.29 3.56
N LEU A 76 9.53 -2.48 4.60
CA LEU A 76 8.97 -2.69 5.94
C LEU A 76 7.60 -2.02 6.04
N HIS A 77 6.58 -2.74 6.50
CA HIS A 77 5.25 -2.21 6.79
C HIS A 77 4.68 -2.88 8.05
N VAL A 78 4.43 -2.08 9.09
CA VAL A 78 3.83 -2.54 10.35
C VAL A 78 2.37 -2.10 10.40
N TYR A 79 1.46 -3.03 10.69
CA TYR A 79 0.02 -2.77 10.62
C TYR A 79 -0.81 -3.68 11.54
N ILE A 80 -2.05 -3.26 11.78
CA ILE A 80 -3.10 -4.08 12.43
C ILE A 80 -3.96 -4.71 11.33
N PRO A 81 -4.07 -6.04 11.25
CA PRO A 81 -5.01 -6.70 10.35
C PRO A 81 -6.46 -6.49 10.82
N VAL A 82 -7.35 -6.18 9.88
CA VAL A 82 -8.77 -5.87 10.14
C VAL A 82 -9.63 -6.66 9.17
N HIS A 83 -10.65 -7.33 9.70
CA HIS A 83 -11.66 -8.01 8.90
C HIS A 83 -13.00 -7.30 9.07
N ILE A 84 -13.68 -7.05 7.95
CA ILE A 84 -15.03 -6.49 7.94
C ILE A 84 -16.01 -7.61 8.31
N PRO A 85 -16.87 -7.43 9.32
CA PRO A 85 -17.89 -8.40 9.72
C PRO A 85 -18.83 -8.73 8.55
N SER A 86 -19.16 -10.01 8.36
CA SER A 86 -20.04 -10.48 7.26
C SER A 86 -21.38 -9.73 7.23
N ALA A 87 -21.99 -9.51 8.39
CA ALA A 87 -23.26 -8.79 8.53
C ALA A 87 -23.24 -7.38 7.90
N THR A 88 -22.09 -6.71 7.87
CA THR A 88 -21.94 -5.34 7.33
C THR A 88 -21.50 -5.30 5.87
N ARG A 89 -20.99 -6.43 5.31
CA ARG A 89 -20.42 -6.42 3.96
C ARG A 89 -21.46 -6.11 2.88
N LYS A 90 -22.69 -6.61 3.02
CA LYS A 90 -23.77 -6.32 2.06
C LYS A 90 -24.08 -4.82 1.96
N GLU A 91 -24.13 -4.12 3.09
CA GLU A 91 -24.37 -2.68 3.11
C GLU A 91 -23.20 -1.90 2.50
N LEU A 92 -21.97 -2.28 2.85
CA LEU A 92 -20.75 -1.71 2.29
C LEU A 92 -20.64 -1.96 0.78
N ALA A 93 -21.00 -3.16 0.30
CA ALA A 93 -21.02 -3.52 -1.11
C ALA A 93 -22.01 -2.64 -1.88
N SER A 94 -23.23 -2.44 -1.34
CA SER A 94 -24.22 -1.54 -1.93
C SER A 94 -23.71 -0.10 -1.98
N PHE A 95 -23.06 0.38 -0.92
CA PHE A 95 -22.48 1.73 -0.90
C PHE A 95 -21.35 1.89 -1.94
N LEU A 96 -20.40 0.94 -1.98
CA LEU A 96 -19.31 0.93 -2.96
C LEU A 96 -19.85 0.89 -4.38
N LYS A 97 -20.90 0.11 -4.65
CA LYS A 97 -21.56 0.05 -5.96
C LYS A 97 -22.06 1.42 -6.40
N LYS A 98 -22.77 2.14 -5.54
CA LYS A 98 -23.27 3.49 -5.86
C LYS A 98 -22.14 4.49 -6.11
N VAL A 99 -21.13 4.53 -5.24
CA VAL A 99 -19.98 5.42 -5.44
C VAL A 99 -19.21 5.07 -6.73
N THR A 100 -19.06 3.77 -7.04
CA THR A 100 -18.41 3.31 -8.27
C THR A 100 -19.20 3.67 -9.53
N THR A 101 -20.54 3.73 -9.47
CA THR A 101 -21.33 4.23 -10.61
C THR A 101 -21.07 5.71 -10.91
N LEU A 102 -20.74 6.49 -9.88
CA LEU A 102 -20.38 7.91 -10.01
C LEU A 102 -18.90 8.11 -10.37
N VAL A 103 -18.03 7.20 -9.90
CA VAL A 103 -16.58 7.23 -10.11
C VAL A 103 -16.10 5.86 -10.64
N PRO A 104 -16.26 5.58 -11.95
CA PRO A 104 -15.95 4.27 -12.53
C PRO A 104 -14.47 3.88 -12.52
N THR A 105 -13.59 4.85 -12.20
CA THR A 105 -12.13 4.68 -12.14
C THR A 105 -11.64 4.06 -10.82
N LEU A 106 -12.54 3.72 -9.89
CA LEU A 106 -12.19 3.06 -8.63
C LEU A 106 -11.77 1.61 -8.84
N HIS A 107 -10.72 1.22 -8.15
CA HIS A 107 -10.17 -0.13 -8.10
C HIS A 107 -10.23 -0.66 -6.66
N ALA A 108 -10.41 -1.96 -6.51
CA ALA A 108 -10.32 -2.63 -5.23
C ALA A 108 -8.85 -2.59 -4.72
N VAL A 109 -8.64 -2.18 -3.46
CA VAL A 109 -7.32 -2.25 -2.82
C VAL A 109 -6.80 -3.70 -2.79
N ASP A 110 -5.48 -3.86 -2.93
CA ASP A 110 -4.70 -5.12 -2.94
C ASP A 110 -4.94 -6.08 -4.12
N VAL A 111 -6.17 -6.16 -4.64
CA VAL A 111 -6.50 -7.02 -5.79
C VAL A 111 -6.35 -6.26 -7.12
N ASP A 112 -6.37 -4.92 -7.07
CA ASP A 112 -6.18 -4.01 -8.22
C ASP A 112 -7.13 -4.27 -9.41
N VAL A 113 -8.33 -4.78 -9.12
CA VAL A 113 -9.40 -4.98 -10.10
C VAL A 113 -10.34 -3.76 -10.11
N PRO A 114 -10.71 -3.22 -11.28
CA PRO A 114 -11.70 -2.13 -11.37
C PRO A 114 -13.03 -2.53 -10.72
N LEU A 115 -13.53 -1.74 -9.78
CA LEU A 115 -14.81 -1.99 -9.12
C LEU A 115 -15.98 -1.99 -10.11
N SER A 116 -15.87 -1.22 -11.21
CA SER A 116 -16.85 -1.17 -12.29
C SER A 116 -17.12 -2.55 -12.91
N SER A 117 -16.11 -3.42 -12.98
CA SER A 117 -16.25 -4.79 -13.47
C SER A 117 -17.08 -5.68 -12.53
N LEU A 118 -17.12 -5.35 -11.23
CA LEU A 118 -17.76 -6.13 -10.17
C LEU A 118 -19.19 -5.65 -9.86
N LEU A 119 -19.69 -4.59 -10.52
CA LEU A 119 -21.03 -4.04 -10.25
C LEU A 119 -22.18 -5.01 -10.56
N LYS A 120 -21.93 -5.98 -11.45
CA LYS A 120 -22.92 -6.96 -11.91
C LYS A 120 -23.06 -8.15 -10.95
N ASP A 121 -22.07 -8.39 -10.09
CA ASP A 121 -22.05 -9.53 -9.17
C ASP A 121 -21.78 -9.06 -7.74
N GLU A 122 -22.86 -8.83 -6.99
CA GLU A 122 -22.78 -8.38 -5.59
C GLU A 122 -22.14 -9.42 -4.69
N ALA A 123 -22.32 -10.71 -4.98
CA ALA A 123 -21.73 -11.79 -4.20
C ALA A 123 -20.21 -11.84 -4.36
N LEU A 124 -19.72 -11.60 -5.60
CA LEU A 124 -18.30 -11.47 -5.89
C LEU A 124 -17.70 -10.23 -5.21
N LEU A 125 -18.38 -9.09 -5.25
CA LEU A 125 -17.94 -7.87 -4.56
C LEU A 125 -17.86 -8.10 -3.03
N GLU A 126 -18.88 -8.69 -2.44
CA GLU A 126 -18.91 -9.00 -1.01
C GLU A 126 -17.79 -9.97 -0.60
N LYS A 127 -17.57 -11.05 -1.36
CA LYS A 127 -16.61 -12.10 -0.99
C LYS A 127 -15.18 -11.74 -1.34
N VAL A 128 -14.92 -11.21 -2.54
CA VAL A 128 -13.56 -10.96 -3.05
C VAL A 128 -13.04 -9.59 -2.62
N VAL A 129 -13.90 -8.56 -2.60
CA VAL A 129 -13.46 -7.21 -2.24
C VAL A 129 -13.59 -6.97 -0.74
N LEU A 130 -14.72 -7.29 -0.12
CA LEU A 130 -14.95 -7.01 1.30
C LEU A 130 -14.64 -8.19 2.23
N GLY A 131 -14.48 -9.39 1.68
CA GLY A 131 -14.18 -10.60 2.44
C GLY A 131 -12.71 -10.80 2.80
N ARG A 132 -11.83 -9.94 2.28
CA ARG A 132 -10.38 -9.98 2.51
C ARG A 132 -9.96 -9.34 3.84
N GLU A 133 -8.69 -9.53 4.16
CA GLU A 133 -8.01 -8.76 5.21
C GLU A 133 -7.70 -7.35 4.72
N PHE A 134 -8.03 -6.36 5.55
CA PHE A 134 -7.61 -4.97 5.42
C PHE A 134 -6.57 -4.65 6.48
N HIS A 135 -5.95 -3.48 6.40
CA HIS A 135 -4.91 -3.09 7.34
C HIS A 135 -5.04 -1.64 7.82
N ILE A 136 -4.77 -1.43 9.11
CA ILE A 136 -4.49 -0.09 9.67
C ILE A 136 -2.98 0.05 9.80
N SER A 137 -2.39 0.96 9.04
CA SER A 137 -0.95 1.22 9.10
C SER A 137 -0.55 1.84 10.44
N LEU A 138 0.50 1.30 11.07
CA LEU A 138 1.09 1.81 12.31
C LEU A 138 2.38 2.60 12.09
N GLY A 139 2.91 2.58 10.86
CA GLY A 139 4.13 3.27 10.46
C GLY A 139 4.14 3.50 8.95
N ARG A 140 5.09 4.29 8.46
CA ARG A 140 5.31 4.48 7.01
C ARG A 140 5.89 3.20 6.41
N THR A 141 5.60 2.96 5.14
CA THR A 141 6.34 1.95 4.38
C THR A 141 7.72 2.47 4.06
N VAL A 142 8.75 1.84 4.61
CA VAL A 142 10.14 2.33 4.55
C VAL A 142 11.09 1.24 4.04
N PRO A 143 12.18 1.59 3.35
CA PRO A 143 13.21 0.64 2.99
C PRO A 143 13.98 0.22 4.25
N LEU A 144 14.22 -1.09 4.41
CA LEU A 144 14.93 -1.69 5.52
C LEU A 144 16.03 -2.61 4.99
N ARG A 145 17.25 -2.47 5.52
CA ARG A 145 18.39 -3.31 5.12
C ARG A 145 18.34 -4.68 5.80
N VAL A 146 18.82 -5.73 5.11
CA VAL A 146 18.85 -7.13 5.61
C VAL A 146 19.32 -7.23 7.07
N HIS A 147 20.46 -6.61 7.40
CA HIS A 147 21.07 -6.71 8.73
C HIS A 147 20.22 -6.07 9.83
N GLN A 148 19.32 -5.15 9.50
CA GLN A 148 18.43 -4.48 10.47
C GLN A 148 17.17 -5.32 10.77
N ILE A 149 16.83 -6.32 9.94
CA ILE A 149 15.57 -7.09 10.04
C ILE A 149 15.40 -7.75 11.40
N ASN A 150 16.39 -8.51 11.86
CA ASN A 150 16.25 -9.27 13.11
C ASN A 150 16.12 -8.32 14.31
N SER A 151 16.92 -7.25 14.32
CA SER A 151 16.88 -6.24 15.39
C SER A 151 15.54 -5.52 15.43
N ILE A 152 15.01 -5.06 14.30
CA ILE A 152 13.75 -4.32 14.28
C ILE A 152 12.56 -5.20 14.69
N VAL A 153 12.51 -6.46 14.22
CA VAL A 153 11.44 -7.39 14.58
C VAL A 153 11.47 -7.70 16.08
N SER A 154 12.65 -7.93 16.66
CA SER A 154 12.80 -8.16 18.10
C SER A 154 12.38 -6.95 18.92
N MET A 155 12.77 -5.74 18.50
CA MET A 155 12.40 -4.50 19.20
C MET A 155 10.91 -4.20 19.10
N LEU A 156 10.29 -4.43 17.94
CA LEU A 156 8.84 -4.32 17.77
C LEU A 156 8.11 -5.29 18.70
N ARG A 157 8.53 -6.56 18.75
CA ARG A 157 7.96 -7.56 19.67
C ARG A 157 8.07 -7.12 21.11
N GLN A 158 9.26 -6.68 21.55
CA GLN A 158 9.48 -6.24 22.92
C GLN A 158 8.63 -5.01 23.29
N LYS A 159 8.56 -4.01 22.40
CA LYS A 159 7.80 -2.76 22.66
C LYS A 159 6.30 -2.97 22.62
N LEU A 160 5.81 -3.90 21.81
CA LEU A 160 4.39 -4.16 21.61
C LEU A 160 3.88 -5.42 22.33
N GLN A 161 4.70 -6.08 23.16
CA GLN A 161 4.33 -7.36 23.81
C GLN A 161 3.08 -7.27 24.70
N PHE A 162 2.82 -6.12 25.33
CA PHE A 162 1.71 -5.94 26.26
C PHE A 162 0.55 -5.20 25.60
N GLN A 163 -0.27 -5.94 24.84
CA GLN A 163 -1.54 -5.41 24.33
C GLN A 163 -2.74 -6.00 25.09
N ARG A 164 -3.85 -5.27 25.07
CA ARG A 164 -5.16 -5.74 25.54
C ARG A 164 -6.12 -5.82 24.37
N ARG A 165 -7.15 -6.66 24.48
CA ARG A 165 -8.22 -6.71 23.49
C ARG A 165 -9.01 -5.40 23.46
N TYR A 166 -9.11 -4.91 22.24
CA TYR A 166 -9.79 -3.72 21.73
C TYR A 166 -11.08 -3.91 20.95
N LEU A 167 -12.01 -2.97 20.99
CA LEU A 167 -12.89 -2.72 19.85
C LEU A 167 -12.38 -1.51 19.06
N ILE A 168 -12.41 -1.62 17.73
CA ILE A 168 -12.04 -0.59 16.77
C ILE A 168 -13.30 -0.18 16.03
N ASP A 169 -13.71 1.07 16.17
CA ASP A 169 -14.93 1.60 15.58
C ASP A 169 -14.60 2.39 14.31
N PHE A 170 -15.12 1.93 13.17
CA PHE A 170 -15.00 2.60 11.88
C PHE A 170 -16.25 3.42 11.62
N ASN A 171 -16.13 4.75 11.72
CA ASN A 171 -17.29 5.61 11.94
C ASN A 171 -17.47 6.68 10.87
N LYS A 172 -16.47 6.86 10.02
CA LYS A 172 -16.41 7.99 9.10
C LYS A 172 -15.80 7.56 7.78
N TRP A 173 -16.48 7.87 6.69
CA TRP A 173 -15.86 7.84 5.38
C TRP A 173 -14.88 9.00 5.24
N GLU A 174 -13.72 8.73 4.70
CA GLU A 174 -12.71 9.75 4.44
C GLU A 174 -11.92 9.44 3.18
N ILE A 175 -11.48 10.51 2.51
CA ILE A 175 -10.69 10.43 1.30
C ILE A 175 -9.24 10.83 1.60
N PHE A 176 -8.32 9.88 1.43
CA PHE A 176 -6.89 10.12 1.57
C PHE A 176 -6.22 10.22 0.20
N VAL A 177 -5.14 10.97 0.12
CA VAL A 177 -4.26 11.02 -1.05
C VAL A 177 -2.87 10.67 -0.56
N ASN A 178 -2.12 9.89 -1.34
CA ASN A 178 -0.74 9.58 -0.99
C ASN A 178 0.18 10.81 -1.13
N ASP A 179 1.39 10.71 -0.54
CA ASP A 179 2.32 11.83 -0.44
C ASP A 179 2.72 12.46 -1.78
N ASP A 180 2.77 11.68 -2.87
CA ASP A 180 3.14 12.16 -4.21
C ASP A 180 1.91 12.59 -5.05
N SER A 181 0.71 12.56 -4.48
CA SER A 181 -0.55 12.93 -5.14
C SER A 181 -0.87 12.14 -6.42
N THR A 182 -0.30 10.94 -6.56
CA THR A 182 -0.57 10.07 -7.72
C THR A 182 -1.77 9.15 -7.51
N ARG A 183 -2.27 8.99 -6.29
CA ARG A 183 -3.38 8.08 -5.95
C ARG A 183 -4.28 8.65 -4.86
N THR A 184 -5.58 8.54 -5.11
CA THR A 184 -6.64 8.84 -4.13
C THR A 184 -7.25 7.55 -3.60
N PHE A 185 -7.51 7.49 -2.30
CA PHE A 185 -8.04 6.34 -1.57
C PHE A 185 -9.37 6.68 -0.91
N MET A 186 -10.34 5.79 -1.07
CA MET A 186 -11.60 5.80 -0.33
C MET A 186 -11.46 4.89 0.88
N SER A 187 -11.61 5.45 2.07
CA SER A 187 -11.22 4.81 3.31
C SER A 187 -12.27 4.97 4.41
N LEU A 188 -12.17 4.11 5.41
CA LEU A 188 -12.93 4.19 6.65
C LEU A 188 -12.00 4.55 7.79
N GLU A 189 -12.25 5.70 8.39
CA GLU A 189 -11.43 6.28 9.46
C GLU A 189 -11.93 5.87 10.85
N VAL A 190 -10.98 5.63 11.75
CA VAL A 190 -11.21 5.39 13.17
C VAL A 190 -11.13 6.71 13.92
N VAL A 191 -12.28 7.26 14.33
CA VAL A 191 -12.36 8.55 15.04
C VAL A 191 -12.71 8.44 16.52
N ALA A 192 -13.15 7.27 16.98
CA ALA A 192 -13.59 7.06 18.36
C ALA A 192 -13.01 5.76 18.96
N GLY A 193 -13.79 4.67 19.01
CA GLY A 193 -13.40 3.41 19.64
C GLY A 193 -12.08 2.88 19.09
N GLY A 194 -11.12 2.62 19.99
CA GLY A 194 -9.80 2.08 19.66
C GLY A 194 -8.75 3.12 19.23
N LEU A 195 -9.13 4.37 18.96
CA LEU A 195 -8.18 5.40 18.48
C LEU A 195 -7.02 5.64 19.46
N ALA A 196 -7.30 5.72 20.76
CA ALA A 196 -6.27 5.97 21.77
C ALA A 196 -5.24 4.83 21.85
N GLN A 197 -5.71 3.58 21.74
CA GLN A 197 -4.86 2.39 21.75
C GLN A 197 -4.00 2.33 20.49
N ILE A 198 -4.58 2.59 19.31
CA ILE A 198 -3.85 2.63 18.05
C ILE A 198 -2.78 3.73 18.07
N ARG A 199 -3.10 4.92 18.60
CA ARG A 199 -2.12 6.01 18.75
C ARG A 199 -0.93 5.61 19.63
N LYS A 200 -1.16 4.89 20.74
CA LYS A 200 -0.08 4.35 21.58
C LYS A 200 0.78 3.33 20.81
N GLN A 201 0.16 2.48 20.00
CA GLN A 201 0.89 1.51 19.17
C GLN A 201 1.73 2.21 18.09
N ILE A 202 1.19 3.25 17.45
CA ILE A 202 1.94 4.10 16.50
C ILE A 202 3.14 4.74 17.19
N GLN A 203 2.96 5.29 18.40
CA GLN A 203 4.08 5.87 19.17
C GLN A 203 5.16 4.83 19.47
N ALA A 204 4.77 3.62 19.89
CA ALA A 204 5.72 2.53 20.11
C ALA A 204 6.47 2.12 18.83
N VAL A 205 5.79 2.10 17.67
CA VAL A 205 6.44 1.86 16.37
C VAL A 205 7.39 2.99 16.00
N ASN A 206 7.00 4.26 16.22
CA ASN A 206 7.86 5.42 15.97
C ASN A 206 9.14 5.39 16.81
N GLU A 207 9.06 4.99 18.09
CA GLU A 207 10.24 4.81 18.93
C GLU A 207 11.23 3.80 18.34
N VAL A 208 10.72 2.67 17.83
CA VAL A 208 11.57 1.67 17.16
C VAL A 208 12.14 2.23 15.86
N TYR A 209 11.33 2.89 15.04
CA TYR A 209 11.76 3.47 13.77
C TYR A 209 12.90 4.49 13.99
N LYS A 210 12.76 5.35 15.00
CA LYS A 210 13.78 6.33 15.39
C LYS A 210 15.11 5.67 15.75
N LEU A 211 15.09 4.58 16.51
CA LEU A 211 16.31 3.83 16.88
C LEU A 211 17.00 3.17 15.68
N HIS A 212 16.26 2.92 14.59
CA HIS A 212 16.78 2.39 13.33
C HIS A 212 17.08 3.47 12.27
N ASN A 213 16.98 4.76 12.62
CA ASN A 213 17.09 5.90 11.70
C ASN A 213 16.10 5.82 10.53
N LEU A 214 14.90 5.32 10.79
CA LEU A 214 13.78 5.26 9.83
C LEU A 214 12.82 6.44 10.08
N PRO A 215 12.16 6.96 9.03
CA PRO A 215 11.25 8.08 9.18
C PRO A 215 10.01 7.68 9.98
N GLU A 216 9.67 8.48 10.98
CA GLU A 216 8.48 8.30 11.81
C GLU A 216 7.17 8.42 11.01
N PHE A 217 6.07 7.97 11.62
CA PHE A 217 4.73 8.15 11.07
C PHE A 217 4.30 9.63 11.01
N TYR A 218 3.14 9.90 10.43
CA TYR A 218 2.60 11.26 10.30
C TYR A 218 2.41 11.93 11.67
N LYS A 219 2.63 13.25 11.73
CA LYS A 219 2.51 14.05 12.98
C LYS A 219 1.11 13.94 13.60
N ASP A 220 0.08 14.01 12.77
CA ASP A 220 -1.30 13.75 13.17
C ASP A 220 -1.75 12.41 12.56
N PRO A 221 -1.58 11.28 13.28
CA PRO A 221 -1.97 9.98 12.78
C PRO A 221 -3.49 9.87 12.69
N ARG A 222 -3.96 9.49 11.51
CA ARG A 222 -5.37 9.22 11.19
C ARG A 222 -5.54 7.75 10.83
N PRO A 223 -5.76 6.85 11.81
CA PRO A 223 -5.89 5.42 11.54
C PRO A 223 -7.11 5.13 10.67
N HIS A 224 -6.93 4.33 9.62
CA HIS A 224 -7.98 3.99 8.67
C HIS A 224 -7.70 2.66 7.98
N ILE A 225 -8.73 2.10 7.34
CA ILE A 225 -8.57 1.07 6.30
C ILE A 225 -8.95 1.66 4.94
N SER A 226 -8.25 1.27 3.88
CA SER A 226 -8.57 1.70 2.51
C SER A 226 -9.34 0.59 1.78
N LEU A 227 -10.50 0.93 1.23
CA LEU A 227 -11.35 -0.03 0.52
C LEU A 227 -11.10 -0.03 -0.99
N ALA A 228 -10.99 1.18 -1.54
CA ALA A 228 -10.81 1.42 -2.95
C ALA A 228 -9.79 2.54 -3.22
N TRP A 229 -9.24 2.56 -4.43
CA TRP A 229 -8.29 3.58 -4.86
C TRP A 229 -8.49 3.96 -6.33
N THR A 230 -7.96 5.12 -6.74
CA THR A 230 -7.91 5.54 -8.15
C THR A 230 -6.67 6.38 -8.42
N LEU A 231 -6.33 6.57 -9.70
CA LEU A 231 -5.19 7.37 -10.13
C LEU A 231 -5.50 8.88 -10.05
N GLY A 232 -4.47 9.66 -9.74
CA GLY A 232 -4.53 11.11 -9.59
C GLY A 232 -5.12 11.57 -8.26
N ASP A 233 -5.04 12.87 -8.02
CA ASP A 233 -5.76 13.54 -6.94
C ASP A 233 -7.16 13.94 -7.43
N ILE A 234 -8.16 13.15 -7.02
CA ILE A 234 -9.58 13.45 -7.25
C ILE A 234 -10.32 13.65 -5.92
N ARG A 235 -9.60 14.04 -4.86
CA ARG A 235 -10.13 14.08 -3.48
C ARG A 235 -11.45 14.81 -3.39
N ASP A 236 -11.53 16.02 -3.94
CA ASP A 236 -12.72 16.86 -3.81
C ASP A 236 -13.93 16.24 -4.52
N THR A 237 -13.71 15.68 -5.70
CA THR A 237 -14.77 15.01 -6.46
C THR A 237 -15.24 13.76 -5.74
N LEU A 238 -14.32 12.89 -5.33
CA LEU A 238 -14.67 11.64 -4.64
C LEU A 238 -15.34 11.91 -3.28
N LYS A 239 -14.87 12.92 -2.54
CA LYS A 239 -15.45 13.34 -1.26
C LYS A 239 -16.89 13.82 -1.43
N ARG A 240 -17.16 14.69 -2.42
CA ARG A 240 -18.53 15.11 -2.72
C ARG A 240 -19.44 13.92 -3.04
N MET A 241 -18.99 12.99 -3.89
CA MET A 241 -19.79 11.81 -4.25
C MET A 241 -20.10 10.91 -3.05
N VAL A 242 -19.12 10.71 -2.15
CA VAL A 242 -19.33 9.94 -0.92
C VAL A 242 -20.29 10.65 0.03
N GLU A 243 -20.13 11.95 0.26
CA GLU A 243 -21.01 12.74 1.12
C GLU A 243 -22.45 12.79 0.59
N GLU A 244 -22.63 12.93 -0.73
CA GLU A 244 -23.95 12.86 -1.38
C GLU A 244 -24.63 11.50 -1.16
N GLU A 245 -23.89 10.39 -1.30
CA GLU A 245 -24.41 9.05 -1.07
C GLU A 245 -24.72 8.78 0.41
N GLU A 246 -23.92 9.30 1.35
CA GLU A 246 -24.24 9.27 2.78
C GLU A 246 -25.53 10.04 3.07
N MET A 247 -25.68 11.26 2.52
CA MET A 247 -26.88 12.09 2.70
C MET A 247 -28.14 11.42 2.13
N LYS A 248 -28.04 10.71 1.01
CA LYS A 248 -29.17 9.94 0.45
C LYS A 248 -29.60 8.81 1.38
N LYS A 249 -28.67 8.12 2.04
CA LYS A 249 -29.00 7.10 3.06
C LYS A 249 -29.77 7.69 4.23
N TYR A 250 -29.35 8.86 4.74
CA TYR A 250 -30.05 9.54 5.84
C TYR A 250 -31.48 9.95 5.46
N LYS A 251 -31.71 10.40 4.23
CA LYS A 251 -33.05 10.83 3.75
C LYS A 251 -34.00 9.66 3.48
N ALA A 252 -33.49 8.46 3.16
CA ALA A 252 -34.29 7.29 2.81
C ALA A 252 -34.93 6.55 4.01
N GLY A 253 -35.01 7.16 5.19
CA GLY A 253 -35.73 6.62 6.34
C GLY A 253 -34.97 5.59 7.17
N SER A 254 -33.66 5.42 6.98
CA SER A 254 -32.82 4.67 7.93
C SER A 254 -32.58 5.51 9.18
N SER A 255 -33.53 5.47 10.12
CA SER A 255 -33.52 6.16 11.42
C SER A 255 -32.48 5.61 12.42
N SER A 256 -31.47 4.88 11.96
CA SER A 256 -30.38 4.45 12.81
C SER A 256 -29.34 5.56 12.87
N HIS A 257 -29.22 6.21 14.04
CA HIS A 257 -28.04 6.98 14.42
C HIS A 257 -26.85 6.02 14.63
N GLN A 258 -26.55 5.17 13.66
CA GLN A 258 -25.42 4.26 13.71
C GLN A 258 -24.16 5.14 13.60
N ARG A 259 -23.66 5.61 14.75
CA ARG A 259 -22.41 6.38 14.83
C ARG A 259 -21.19 5.61 14.33
N CYS A 260 -21.34 4.32 14.02
CA CYS A 260 -20.30 3.38 13.65
C CYS A 260 -20.80 2.52 12.46
N ILE A 261 -20.06 2.51 11.35
CA ILE A 261 -20.36 1.72 10.16
C ILE A 261 -20.14 0.23 10.47
N PHE A 262 -19.02 -0.10 11.09
CA PHE A 262 -18.79 -1.41 11.69
C PHE A 262 -17.72 -1.35 12.78
N THR A 263 -17.80 -2.29 13.71
CA THR A 263 -16.78 -2.49 14.74
C THR A 263 -15.99 -3.76 14.45
N SER A 264 -14.67 -3.69 14.61
CA SER A 264 -13.78 -4.86 14.51
C SER A 264 -13.03 -5.09 15.82
N LYS A 265 -12.66 -6.35 16.08
CA LYS A 265 -11.87 -6.71 17.26
C LYS A 265 -10.39 -6.59 16.92
N PHE A 266 -9.63 -5.92 17.78
CA PHE A 266 -8.17 -5.93 17.67
C PHE A 266 -7.63 -7.31 18.06
N ASN A 267 -6.96 -7.98 17.11
CA ASN A 267 -6.48 -9.36 17.27
C ASN A 267 -4.97 -9.53 17.11
N GLY A 268 -4.24 -8.52 16.63
CA GLY A 268 -2.83 -8.68 16.33
C GLY A 268 -2.15 -7.45 15.77
N ILE A 269 -0.83 -7.52 15.70
CA ILE A 269 0.05 -6.60 14.98
C ILE A 269 0.97 -7.44 14.11
N LEU A 270 0.99 -7.14 12.81
CA LEU A 270 1.82 -7.80 11.82
C LEU A 270 2.86 -6.83 11.27
N CYS A 271 3.99 -7.41 10.86
CA CYS A 271 5.08 -6.69 10.22
C CYS A 271 5.46 -7.41 8.93
N LYS A 272 5.19 -6.80 7.79
CA LYS A 272 5.60 -7.29 6.48
C LYS A 272 6.97 -6.72 6.12
N ILE A 273 7.92 -7.58 5.78
CA ILE A 273 9.26 -7.20 5.33
C ILE A 273 9.52 -7.90 3.99
N GLY A 274 9.39 -7.14 2.90
CA GLY A 274 9.38 -7.71 1.56
C GLY A 274 8.24 -8.72 1.40
N ASN A 275 8.60 -9.99 1.15
CA ASN A 275 7.65 -11.09 1.00
C ASN A 275 7.46 -11.91 2.29
N LYS A 276 8.15 -11.55 3.38
CA LYS A 276 8.06 -12.26 4.65
C LYS A 276 7.08 -11.55 5.60
N MET A 277 6.26 -12.34 6.27
CA MET A 277 5.36 -11.88 7.31
C MET A 277 5.91 -12.25 8.68
N HIS A 278 5.97 -11.27 9.58
CA HIS A 278 6.39 -11.42 10.96
C HIS A 278 5.23 -11.08 11.89
N GLU A 279 4.85 -12.04 12.73
CA GLU A 279 3.92 -11.78 13.82
C GLU A 279 4.66 -11.05 14.95
N ILE A 280 4.22 -9.82 15.23
CA ILE A 280 4.76 -8.98 16.29
C ILE A 280 4.01 -9.22 17.59
N TRP A 281 2.69 -9.30 17.49
CA TRP A 281 1.82 -9.65 18.59
C TRP A 281 0.54 -10.28 18.03
N ARG A 282 0.00 -11.30 18.69
CA ARG A 282 -1.29 -11.89 18.37
C ARG A 282 -1.98 -12.28 19.64
N PHE A 283 -3.29 -12.09 19.68
CA PHE A 283 -4.09 -12.62 20.76
C PHE A 283 -4.23 -14.13 20.62
N GLN A 284 -3.86 -14.88 21.66
CA GLN A 284 -4.15 -16.31 21.76
C GLN A 284 -5.50 -16.46 22.47
N GLU A 285 -6.48 -17.06 21.79
CA GLU A 285 -7.70 -17.52 22.46
C GLU A 285 -7.35 -18.78 23.22
N GLU A 286 -7.37 -18.70 24.55
CA GLU A 286 -7.46 -19.88 25.43
C GLU A 286 -8.84 -20.53 25.30
#